data_AF-A0A7Y8D1W3-F1
#
_entry.id   AF-A0A7Y8D1W3-F1
#
_cell.length_a   1.000
_cell.length_b   1.000
_cell.length_c   1.000
_cell.angle_alpha   90.00
_cell.angle_beta   90.00
_cell.angle_gamma   90.00
#
_symmetry.space_group_name_H-M   'P 1'
#
loop_
_entity.id
_entity.type
_entity.pdbx_description
1 polymer ?
#
loop_
_entity_poly.entity_id
_entity_poly.type
_entity_poly.pdbx_seq_one_letter_code
_entity_poly.pdbx_strand_id
1 'polypeptide(L)'
;MNGDQPFGGPNHASGDPYALKRALHRFAIDAIEDSGRNLLEGARPALTQFVLEQVGDYVARLRLAMSRYEMERLAEELVDELTGFGPLEVLLRDASVTEILVNGPHRVFVERAGQLQQTDLRFIDAQHVERVMQRILAPLGRRLDESSPMVDARLPDGSRVNAIIPPVALDGPCLSIRKFRQDMLKSADLLATRAIDQHIFDFLERAVGRRCNILVSGGTGTGKTTLLNILSQMIAPRERLVTIEDVAELQLHHPHVVRLETRPPNAEGHGEIKASELIRNALRMRPDRIILGEIRGTEVLDVLTAMNTGHDGSMSTVHANTAQDALLRLETLVGLSGRQIAEKTLRQMICAALDVVIQLTRLPDGRRCVSEVLEVVGVREDVYVTNTLFRLDRRGGDVFLREAPNPAGSKLRHEGVP
;
A
#
# COMPACT_ATOMS: atom_id res chain seq x y z
N MET A 1 -57.52 -34.82 -15.85
CA MET A 1 -56.87 -35.11 -14.57
C MET A 1 -55.86 -34.02 -14.32
N ASN A 2 -56.16 -33.19 -13.33
CA ASN A 2 -55.37 -32.05 -12.87
C ASN A 2 -54.01 -32.50 -12.32
N GLY A 3 -53.02 -31.62 -12.39
CA GLY A 3 -51.71 -31.78 -11.77
C GLY A 3 -50.87 -30.53 -11.95
N ASP A 4 -51.30 -29.46 -11.28
CA ASP A 4 -50.64 -28.16 -11.18
C ASP A 4 -49.16 -28.28 -10.77
N GLN A 5 -48.28 -27.58 -11.50
CA GLN A 5 -47.00 -27.12 -10.97
C GLN A 5 -47.21 -25.78 -10.26
N PRO A 6 -46.95 -25.64 -8.94
CA PRO A 6 -46.89 -24.35 -8.31
C PRO A 6 -45.46 -23.79 -8.35
N PHE A 7 -45.35 -22.65 -9.03
CA PHE A 7 -44.48 -21.51 -8.70
C PHE A 7 -42.96 -21.74 -8.59
N GLY A 8 -42.26 -21.39 -9.69
CA GLY A 8 -40.86 -21.00 -9.65
C GLY A 8 -40.68 -19.70 -8.86
N GLY A 9 -39.94 -19.78 -7.75
CA GLY A 9 -39.34 -18.63 -7.09
C GLY A 9 -38.16 -18.10 -7.90
N PRO A 10 -37.83 -16.80 -7.83
CA PRO A 10 -36.71 -16.24 -8.58
C PRO A 10 -35.40 -16.88 -8.12
N ASN A 11 -34.73 -17.48 -9.09
CA ASN A 11 -33.43 -18.11 -8.98
C ASN A 11 -32.37 -17.02 -8.67
N HIS A 12 -32.07 -16.77 -7.40
CA HIS A 12 -30.95 -15.93 -6.98
C HIS A 12 -29.62 -16.69 -7.17
N ALA A 13 -29.23 -16.88 -8.42
CA ALA A 13 -27.96 -17.50 -8.79
C ALA A 13 -27.09 -16.51 -9.57
N SER A 14 -26.58 -15.48 -8.88
CA SER A 14 -25.32 -14.74 -9.14
C SER A 14 -25.23 -13.46 -8.27
N GLY A 15 -25.49 -13.58 -6.97
CA GLY A 15 -25.53 -12.43 -6.05
C GLY A 15 -24.32 -12.39 -5.13
N ASP A 16 -23.64 -11.25 -5.09
CA ASP A 16 -22.67 -10.92 -4.04
C ASP A 16 -23.26 -11.29 -2.66
N PRO A 17 -22.61 -12.18 -1.88
CA PRO A 17 -23.14 -12.68 -0.61
C PRO A 17 -23.38 -11.57 0.43
N TYR A 18 -22.78 -10.40 0.24
CA TYR A 18 -22.96 -9.24 1.11
C TYR A 18 -24.06 -8.27 0.63
N ALA A 19 -24.67 -8.49 -0.56
CA ALA A 19 -25.64 -7.55 -1.13
C ALA A 19 -26.90 -7.37 -0.27
N LEU A 20 -27.47 -8.47 0.22
CA LEU A 20 -28.62 -8.43 1.13
C LEU A 20 -28.28 -7.68 2.42
N LYS A 21 -27.09 -7.96 2.99
CA LYS A 21 -26.64 -7.32 4.23
C LYS A 21 -26.44 -5.82 4.08
N ARG A 22 -25.85 -5.35 2.98
CA ARG A 22 -25.71 -3.92 2.68
C ARG A 22 -27.07 -3.22 2.53
N ALA A 23 -28.04 -3.88 1.88
CA ALA A 23 -29.37 -3.32 1.70
C ALA A 23 -30.13 -3.21 3.03
N LEU A 24 -30.02 -4.21 3.91
CA LEU A 24 -30.56 -4.20 5.27
C LEU A 24 -29.89 -3.15 6.16
N HIS A 25 -28.56 -3.04 6.11
CA HIS A 25 -27.82 -2.02 6.84
C HIS A 25 -28.29 -0.62 6.43
N ARG A 26 -28.50 -0.38 5.12
CA ARG A 26 -29.03 0.89 4.61
C ARG A 26 -30.44 1.18 5.16
N PHE A 27 -31.32 0.18 5.13
CA PHE A 27 -32.68 0.27 5.64
C PHE A 27 -32.74 0.56 7.14
N ALA A 28 -31.90 -0.11 7.92
CA ALA A 28 -31.79 0.12 9.35
C ALA A 28 -31.30 1.55 9.67
N ILE A 29 -30.34 2.07 8.89
CA ILE A 29 -29.88 3.47 9.05
C ILE A 29 -30.99 4.46 8.74
N ASP A 30 -31.72 4.31 7.62
CA ASP A 30 -32.85 5.20 7.30
C ASP A 30 -33.86 5.22 8.46
N ALA A 31 -34.20 4.05 9.00
CA ALA A 31 -35.13 3.95 10.12
C ALA A 31 -34.61 4.59 11.41
N ILE A 32 -33.31 4.51 11.69
CA ILE A 32 -32.70 5.18 12.85
C ILE A 32 -32.77 6.70 12.68
N GLU A 33 -32.43 7.22 11.50
CA GLU A 33 -32.53 8.65 11.17
C GLU A 33 -33.97 9.16 11.32
N ASP A 34 -34.95 8.43 10.75
CA ASP A 34 -36.37 8.76 10.86
C ASP A 34 -36.90 8.72 12.30
N SER A 35 -36.30 7.87 13.16
CA SER A 35 -36.71 7.75 14.56
C SER A 35 -36.34 8.97 15.42
N GLY A 36 -35.35 9.76 15.00
CA GLY A 36 -34.81 10.92 15.73
C GLY A 36 -34.17 10.58 17.09
N ARG A 37 -33.93 9.30 17.39
CA ARG A 37 -33.35 8.84 18.68
C ARG A 37 -31.86 8.56 18.53
N ASN A 38 -31.06 8.95 19.53
CA ASN A 38 -29.64 8.61 19.60
C ASN A 38 -29.43 7.17 20.09
N LEU A 39 -29.95 6.20 19.34
CA LEU A 39 -30.00 4.76 19.71
C LEU A 39 -28.61 4.13 19.88
N LEU A 40 -27.57 4.72 19.26
CA LEU A 40 -26.19 4.26 19.39
C LEU A 40 -25.53 4.64 20.73
N GLU A 41 -26.03 5.66 21.42
CA GLU A 41 -25.59 6.03 22.78
C GLU A 41 -26.40 5.30 23.86
N GLY A 42 -27.52 4.67 23.47
CA GLY A 42 -28.37 3.89 24.35
C GLY A 42 -27.79 2.53 24.72
N ALA A 43 -28.48 1.82 25.61
CA ALA A 43 -28.13 0.46 25.96
C ALA A 43 -28.30 -0.48 24.75
N ARG A 44 -27.31 -1.35 24.52
CA ARG A 44 -27.32 -2.36 23.44
C ARG A 44 -28.64 -3.15 23.30
N PRO A 45 -29.36 -3.53 24.37
CA PRO A 45 -30.66 -4.19 24.24
C PRO A 45 -31.71 -3.35 23.50
N ALA A 46 -31.73 -2.03 23.68
CA ALA A 46 -32.68 -1.14 23.02
C ALA A 46 -32.40 -1.04 21.50
N LEU A 47 -31.11 -0.94 21.13
CA LEU A 47 -30.69 -0.98 19.74
C LEU A 47 -31.01 -2.34 19.09
N THR A 48 -30.76 -3.43 19.81
CA THR A 48 -31.04 -4.79 19.33
C THR A 48 -32.52 -4.99 19.03
N GLN A 49 -33.38 -4.54 19.94
CA GLN A 49 -34.82 -4.63 19.74
C GLN A 49 -35.29 -3.79 18.55
N PHE A 50 -34.79 -2.55 18.42
CA PHE A 50 -35.10 -1.70 17.28
C PHE A 50 -34.66 -2.33 15.95
N VAL A 51 -33.42 -2.83 15.87
CA VAL A 51 -32.89 -3.47 14.66
C VAL A 51 -33.69 -4.72 14.33
N LEU A 52 -34.08 -5.53 15.32
CA LEU A 52 -34.90 -6.72 15.11
C LEU A 52 -36.27 -6.38 14.51
N GLU A 53 -36.91 -5.30 14.99
CA GLU A 53 -38.16 -4.78 14.42
C GLU A 53 -37.96 -4.36 12.95
N GLN A 54 -36.87 -3.65 12.63
CA GLN A 54 -36.57 -3.23 11.26
C GLN A 54 -36.24 -4.41 10.33
N VAL A 55 -35.52 -5.41 10.82
CA VAL A 55 -35.25 -6.65 10.06
C VAL A 55 -36.57 -7.35 9.75
N GLY A 56 -37.47 -7.47 10.72
CA GLY A 56 -38.80 -8.06 10.55
C GLY A 56 -39.62 -7.30 9.50
N ASP A 57 -39.66 -5.98 9.58
CA ASP A 57 -40.34 -5.12 8.61
C ASP A 57 -39.78 -5.28 7.19
N TYR A 58 -38.45 -5.32 7.06
CA TYR A 58 -37.78 -5.48 5.77
C TYR A 58 -38.07 -6.85 5.13
N VAL A 59 -37.97 -7.92 5.91
CA VAL A 59 -38.29 -9.30 5.49
C VAL A 59 -39.75 -9.42 5.07
N ALA A 60 -40.67 -8.82 5.82
CA ALA A 60 -42.09 -8.82 5.50
C ALA A 60 -42.39 -8.05 4.20
N ARG A 61 -41.78 -6.87 4.01
CA ARG A 61 -41.94 -6.04 2.80
C ARG A 61 -41.46 -6.75 1.54
N LEU A 62 -40.34 -7.47 1.63
CA LEU A 62 -39.76 -8.19 0.48
C LEU A 62 -40.25 -9.64 0.34
N ARG A 63 -41.09 -10.12 1.27
CA ARG A 63 -41.59 -11.51 1.31
C ARG A 63 -40.46 -12.53 1.26
N LEU A 64 -39.37 -12.25 1.98
CA LEU A 64 -38.24 -13.17 2.06
C LEU A 64 -38.60 -14.36 2.96
N ALA A 65 -38.30 -15.59 2.51
CA ALA A 65 -38.47 -16.78 3.33
C ALA A 65 -37.33 -16.84 4.35
N MET A 66 -37.57 -16.36 5.57
CA MET A 66 -36.61 -16.33 6.65
C MET A 66 -37.27 -16.76 7.97
N SER A 67 -36.61 -17.65 8.70
CA SER A 67 -37.05 -18.09 10.03
C SER A 67 -36.80 -17.02 11.08
N ARG A 68 -37.50 -17.13 12.22
CA ARG A 68 -37.28 -16.24 13.37
C ARG A 68 -35.84 -16.26 13.88
N TYR A 69 -35.24 -17.46 13.92
CA TYR A 69 -33.84 -17.63 14.32
C TYR A 69 -32.88 -16.91 13.37
N GLU A 70 -33.12 -16.97 12.06
CA GLU A 70 -32.30 -16.25 11.07
C GLU A 70 -32.45 -14.74 11.18
N MET A 71 -33.66 -14.24 11.46
CA MET A 71 -33.91 -12.80 11.69
C MET A 71 -33.21 -12.31 12.96
N GLU A 72 -33.28 -13.07 14.06
CA GLU A 72 -32.61 -12.74 15.32
C GLU A 72 -31.08 -12.72 15.13
N ARG A 73 -30.52 -13.73 14.44
CA ARG A 73 -29.08 -13.75 14.12
C ARG A 73 -28.66 -12.57 13.23
N LEU A 74 -29.45 -12.25 12.21
CA LEU A 74 -29.18 -11.12 11.31
C LEU A 74 -29.26 -9.78 12.04
N ALA A 75 -30.21 -9.63 12.97
CA ALA A 75 -30.32 -8.44 13.80
C ALA A 75 -29.11 -8.28 14.73
N GLU A 76 -28.67 -9.36 15.39
CA GLU A 76 -27.44 -9.35 16.19
C GLU A 76 -26.22 -8.96 15.36
N GLU A 77 -26.07 -9.54 14.17
CA GLU A 77 -24.98 -9.18 13.25
C GLU A 77 -25.01 -7.70 12.83
N LEU A 78 -26.20 -7.14 12.58
CA LEU A 78 -26.35 -5.72 12.23
C LEU A 78 -26.08 -4.80 13.42
N VAL A 79 -26.47 -5.19 14.63
CA VAL A 79 -26.16 -4.46 15.86
C VAL A 79 -24.66 -4.45 16.10
N ASP A 80 -23.99 -5.59 15.93
CA ASP A 80 -22.53 -5.67 16.03
C ASP A 80 -21.86 -4.79 14.99
N GLU A 81 -22.36 -4.75 13.74
CA GLU A 81 -21.84 -3.83 12.72
C GLU A 81 -22.04 -2.36 13.12
N LEU A 82 -23.24 -1.97 13.53
CA LEU A 82 -23.56 -0.60 13.96
C LEU A 82 -22.78 -0.17 15.22
N THR A 83 -22.42 -1.12 16.09
CA THR A 83 -21.67 -0.86 17.33
C THR A 83 -20.17 -1.15 17.23
N GLY A 84 -19.71 -1.74 16.13
CA GLY A 84 -18.32 -2.05 15.81
C GLY A 84 -17.69 -0.97 14.94
N PHE A 85 -17.17 -1.37 13.78
CA PHE A 85 -16.59 -0.45 12.78
C PHE A 85 -17.62 0.13 11.80
N GLY A 86 -18.91 -0.05 12.07
CA GLY A 86 -19.98 0.48 11.25
C GLY A 86 -19.99 -0.16 9.85
N PRO A 87 -20.35 0.61 8.82
CA PRO A 87 -20.38 0.15 7.43
C PRO A 87 -19.03 -0.40 6.92
N LEU A 88 -17.92 -0.05 7.59
CA LEU A 88 -16.58 -0.45 7.18
C LEU A 88 -16.33 -1.94 7.36
N GLU A 89 -17.06 -2.61 8.25
CA GLU A 89 -16.79 -4.01 8.61
C GLU A 89 -16.91 -4.94 7.40
N VAL A 90 -17.92 -4.72 6.56
CA VAL A 90 -18.11 -5.46 5.29
C VAL A 90 -16.95 -5.20 4.32
N LEU A 91 -16.47 -3.95 4.23
CA LEU A 91 -15.38 -3.57 3.33
C LEU A 91 -14.00 -4.07 3.80
N LEU A 92 -13.78 -4.09 5.11
CA LEU A 92 -12.56 -4.61 5.73
C LEU A 92 -12.44 -6.12 5.50
N ARG A 93 -13.55 -6.87 5.51
CA ARG A 93 -13.56 -8.31 5.23
C ARG A 93 -13.44 -8.67 3.75
N ASP A 94 -13.81 -7.77 2.84
CA ASP A 94 -13.77 -8.02 1.40
C ASP A 94 -12.33 -7.98 0.83
N ALA A 95 -11.77 -9.15 0.49
CA ALA A 95 -10.41 -9.29 -0.01
C ALA A 95 -10.13 -8.57 -1.34
N SER A 96 -11.16 -8.26 -2.12
CA SER A 96 -10.99 -7.55 -3.40
C SER A 96 -10.88 -6.03 -3.25
N VAL A 97 -11.25 -5.50 -2.07
CA VAL A 97 -11.05 -4.08 -1.71
C VAL A 97 -9.61 -3.88 -1.23
N THR A 98 -8.92 -2.90 -1.81
CA THR A 98 -7.55 -2.53 -1.44
C THR A 98 -7.47 -1.23 -0.64
N GLU A 99 -8.36 -0.29 -0.93
CA GLU A 99 -8.44 1.00 -0.24
C GLU A 99 -9.90 1.33 0.07
N ILE A 100 -10.13 2.01 1.20
CA ILE A 100 -11.43 2.49 1.66
C ILE A 100 -11.28 3.98 1.97
N LEU A 101 -12.09 4.83 1.36
CA LEU A 101 -12.06 6.28 1.56
C LEU A 101 -13.45 6.75 2.01
N VAL A 102 -13.53 7.40 3.17
CA VAL A 102 -14.75 7.99 3.72
C VAL A 102 -14.61 9.51 3.70
N ASN A 103 -15.47 10.18 2.95
CA ASN A 103 -15.49 11.64 2.80
C ASN A 103 -16.77 12.22 3.42
N GLY A 104 -16.86 12.11 4.74
CA GLY A 104 -18.09 12.37 5.50
C GLY A 104 -19.06 11.19 5.50
N PRO A 105 -20.22 11.33 6.19
CA PRO A 105 -21.11 10.19 6.47
C PRO A 105 -21.74 9.56 5.23
N HIS A 106 -21.98 10.32 4.17
CA HIS A 106 -22.76 9.85 3.01
C HIS A 106 -21.92 9.46 1.79
N ARG A 107 -20.59 9.58 1.86
CA ARG A 107 -19.70 9.36 0.70
C ARG A 107 -18.59 8.38 1.07
N VAL A 108 -18.78 7.12 0.71
CA VAL A 108 -17.78 6.05 0.89
C VAL A 108 -17.34 5.50 -0.46
N PHE A 109 -16.03 5.49 -0.70
CA PHE A 109 -15.40 4.98 -1.92
C PHE A 109 -14.49 3.79 -1.57
N VAL A 110 -14.31 2.90 -2.54
CA VAL A 110 -13.36 1.79 -2.43
C VAL A 110 -12.53 1.65 -3.71
N GLU A 111 -11.28 1.22 -3.56
CA GLU A 111 -10.49 0.77 -4.70
C GLU A 111 -10.64 -0.75 -4.86
N ARG A 112 -10.99 -1.18 -6.08
CA ARG A 112 -10.95 -2.58 -6.51
C ARG A 112 -10.15 -2.66 -7.80
N ALA A 113 -9.17 -3.57 -7.85
CA ALA A 113 -8.33 -3.79 -9.01
C ALA A 113 -7.72 -2.50 -9.64
N GLY A 114 -7.31 -1.52 -8.82
CA GLY A 114 -6.71 -0.28 -9.32
C GLY A 114 -7.71 0.80 -9.78
N GLN A 115 -9.01 0.59 -9.60
CA GLN A 115 -10.08 1.52 -9.97
C GLN A 115 -10.88 1.95 -8.74
N LEU A 116 -11.09 3.25 -8.60
CA LEU A 116 -11.89 3.84 -7.52
C LEU A 116 -13.37 3.81 -7.88
N GLN A 117 -14.20 3.34 -6.95
CA GLN A 117 -15.65 3.19 -7.13
C GLN A 117 -16.38 3.73 -5.91
N GLN A 118 -17.47 4.47 -6.11
CA GLN A 118 -18.36 4.87 -5.02
C GLN A 118 -19.23 3.68 -4.60
N THR A 119 -19.43 3.51 -3.30
CA THR A 119 -20.28 2.47 -2.73
C THR A 119 -21.64 3.03 -2.32
N ASP A 120 -22.61 2.14 -2.10
CA ASP A 120 -23.92 2.48 -1.53
C ASP A 120 -23.90 2.53 0.02
N LEU A 121 -22.74 2.32 0.64
CA LEU A 121 -22.60 2.34 2.09
C LEU A 121 -22.52 3.78 2.59
N ARG A 122 -23.16 4.03 3.74
CA ARG A 122 -23.16 5.32 4.44
C ARG A 122 -23.17 5.10 5.94
N PHE A 123 -22.59 6.05 6.65
CA PHE A 123 -22.79 6.23 8.08
C PHE A 123 -24.09 7.01 8.32
N ILE A 124 -24.52 7.03 9.58
CA ILE A 124 -25.72 7.76 10.02
C ILE A 124 -25.43 9.27 9.94
N ASP A 125 -24.36 9.69 10.61
CA ASP A 125 -23.98 11.09 10.70
C ASP A 125 -22.47 11.23 10.90
N ALA A 126 -21.98 12.48 10.95
CA ALA A 126 -20.58 12.78 11.20
C ALA A 126 -20.10 12.21 12.55
N GLN A 127 -20.94 12.25 13.59
CA GLN A 127 -20.60 11.71 14.91
C GLN A 127 -20.38 10.20 14.88
N HIS A 128 -21.14 9.46 14.07
CA HIS A 128 -20.93 8.03 13.86
C HIS A 128 -19.58 7.76 13.19
N VAL A 129 -19.20 8.54 12.18
CA VAL A 129 -17.86 8.44 11.56
C VAL A 129 -16.77 8.65 12.62
N GLU A 130 -16.87 9.70 13.44
CA GLU A 130 -15.90 10.00 14.50
C GLU A 130 -15.83 8.89 15.56
N ARG A 131 -16.97 8.35 16.01
CA ARG A 131 -17.00 7.20 16.94
C ARG A 131 -16.30 5.98 16.37
N VAL A 132 -16.50 5.69 15.08
CA VAL A 132 -15.80 4.59 14.40
C VAL A 132 -14.30 4.85 14.32
N MET A 133 -13.87 6.07 13.97
CA MET A 133 -12.46 6.45 13.98
C MET A 133 -11.84 6.26 15.37
N GLN A 134 -12.49 6.75 16.42
CA GLN A 134 -12.02 6.61 17.79
C GLN A 134 -11.89 5.14 18.22
N ARG A 135 -12.84 4.28 17.85
CA ARG A 135 -12.76 2.82 18.11
C ARG A 135 -11.58 2.16 17.39
N ILE A 136 -11.29 2.58 16.16
CA ILE A 136 -10.15 2.09 15.38
C ILE A 136 -8.82 2.51 16.06
N LEU A 137 -8.76 3.73 16.58
CA LEU A 137 -7.53 4.34 17.11
C LEU A 137 -7.26 4.04 18.58
N ALA A 138 -8.29 3.80 19.40
CA ALA A 138 -8.16 3.60 20.84
C ALA A 138 -7.25 2.42 21.22
N PRO A 139 -7.35 1.22 20.59
CA PRO A 139 -6.43 0.11 20.86
C PRO A 139 -4.95 0.43 20.52
N LEU A 140 -4.72 1.42 19.64
CA LEU A 140 -3.39 1.84 19.20
C LEU A 140 -2.79 2.93 20.11
N GLY A 141 -3.53 3.38 21.13
CA GLY A 141 -3.12 4.49 22.00
C GLY A 141 -3.00 5.83 21.26
N ARG A 142 -3.69 5.98 20.13
CA ARG A 142 -3.69 7.21 19.33
C ARG A 142 -4.92 8.05 19.66
N ARG A 143 -4.74 9.38 19.71
CA ARG A 143 -5.79 10.36 20.00
C ARG A 143 -6.21 11.07 18.73
N LEU A 144 -7.50 11.35 18.63
CA LEU A 144 -8.12 12.16 17.59
C LEU A 144 -9.19 13.02 18.26
N ASP A 145 -8.87 14.30 18.44
CA ASP A 145 -9.70 15.29 19.12
C ASP A 145 -9.37 16.70 18.59
N GLU A 146 -10.07 17.74 19.06
CA GLU A 146 -9.87 19.12 18.57
C GLU A 146 -8.43 19.63 18.73
N SER A 147 -7.66 19.11 19.70
CA SER A 147 -6.26 19.48 19.90
C SER A 147 -5.30 18.74 18.98
N SER A 148 -5.71 17.58 18.46
CA SER A 148 -4.97 16.75 17.51
C SER A 148 -5.94 16.23 16.44
N PRO A 149 -6.39 17.08 15.50
CA PRO A 149 -7.50 16.79 14.59
C PRO A 149 -7.11 15.88 13.41
N MET A 150 -5.86 15.40 13.38
CA MET A 150 -5.35 14.52 12.33
C MET A 150 -4.47 13.44 12.94
N VAL A 151 -4.54 12.23 12.39
CA VAL A 151 -3.76 11.10 12.90
C VAL A 151 -3.48 10.08 11.81
N ASP A 152 -2.24 9.59 11.82
CA ASP A 152 -1.81 8.42 11.06
C ASP A 152 -1.55 7.26 12.02
N ALA A 153 -2.06 6.08 11.67
CA ALA A 153 -1.96 4.90 12.50
C ALA A 153 -1.82 3.62 11.68
N ARG A 154 -1.33 2.57 12.34
CA ARG A 154 -1.18 1.23 11.77
C ARG A 154 -2.02 0.24 12.57
N LEU A 155 -2.87 -0.50 11.87
CA LEU A 155 -3.70 -1.53 12.46
C LEU A 155 -2.90 -2.83 12.69
N PRO A 156 -3.35 -3.71 13.61
CA PRO A 156 -2.66 -4.96 13.92
C PRO A 156 -2.48 -5.91 12.71
N ASP A 157 -3.38 -5.82 11.74
CA ASP A 157 -3.31 -6.57 10.47
C ASP A 157 -2.29 -5.99 9.46
N GLY A 158 -1.66 -4.86 9.80
CA GLY A 158 -0.70 -4.14 8.96
C GLY A 158 -1.32 -3.02 8.14
N SER A 159 -2.64 -2.87 8.12
CA SER A 159 -3.35 -1.85 7.34
C SER A 159 -3.02 -0.44 7.85
N ARG A 160 -2.99 0.54 6.94
CA ARG A 160 -2.71 1.95 7.28
C ARG A 160 -4.01 2.73 7.37
N VAL A 161 -4.12 3.56 8.39
CA VAL A 161 -5.28 4.42 8.62
C VAL A 161 -4.81 5.86 8.75
N ASN A 162 -5.43 6.75 7.98
CA ASN A 162 -5.35 8.20 8.16
C ASN A 162 -6.74 8.72 8.49
N ALA A 163 -6.87 9.51 9.55
CA ALA A 163 -8.14 10.10 9.95
C ALA A 163 -7.97 11.59 10.25
N ILE A 164 -8.94 12.40 9.81
CA ILE A 164 -8.96 13.85 10.00
C ILE A 164 -10.39 14.27 10.38
N ILE A 165 -10.52 15.17 11.36
CA ILE A 165 -11.81 15.70 11.85
C ILE A 165 -11.88 17.23 11.69
N PRO A 166 -13.08 17.83 11.80
CA PRO A 166 -13.21 19.28 11.92
C PRO A 166 -12.36 19.84 13.09
N PRO A 167 -11.87 21.10 12.99
CA PRO A 167 -12.11 22.06 11.91
C PRO A 167 -11.18 21.90 10.69
N VAL A 168 -10.25 20.93 10.68
CA VAL A 168 -9.33 20.74 9.55
C VAL A 168 -10.05 20.14 8.34
N ALA A 169 -10.94 19.17 8.58
CA ALA A 169 -11.80 18.60 7.56
C ALA A 169 -13.12 19.40 7.46
N LEU A 170 -13.15 20.40 6.57
CA LEU A 170 -14.25 21.36 6.45
C LEU A 170 -15.61 20.71 6.12
N ASP A 171 -15.60 19.66 5.32
CA ASP A 171 -16.81 18.95 4.87
C ASP A 171 -17.20 17.79 5.81
N GLY A 172 -16.65 17.78 7.03
CA GLY A 172 -16.84 16.73 8.03
C GLY A 172 -15.70 15.71 8.09
N PRO A 173 -15.78 14.74 9.01
CA PRO A 173 -14.70 13.79 9.27
C PRO A 173 -14.38 12.92 8.05
N CYS A 174 -13.09 12.74 7.77
CA CYS A 174 -12.61 11.90 6.67
C CYS A 174 -11.61 10.82 7.13
N LEU A 175 -11.76 9.62 6.55
CA LEU A 175 -11.00 8.42 6.91
C LEU A 175 -10.47 7.76 5.64
N SER A 176 -9.19 7.45 5.60
CA SER A 176 -8.57 6.66 4.53
C SER A 176 -7.93 5.42 5.11
N ILE A 177 -8.35 4.24 4.66
CA ILE A 177 -7.78 2.95 5.05
C ILE A 177 -7.14 2.31 3.81
N ARG A 178 -5.84 2.08 3.86
CA ARG A 178 -5.12 1.28 2.86
C ARG A 178 -4.87 -0.09 3.44
N LYS A 179 -5.58 -1.10 2.93
CA LYS A 179 -5.55 -2.46 3.47
C LYS A 179 -4.19 -3.10 3.20
N PHE A 180 -3.70 -3.83 4.18
CA PHE A 180 -2.52 -4.67 4.00
C PHE A 180 -2.87 -5.87 3.13
N ARG A 181 -2.21 -6.01 1.98
CA ARG A 181 -2.39 -7.16 1.11
C ARG A 181 -1.63 -8.36 1.68
N GLN A 182 -2.34 -9.46 1.96
CA GLN A 182 -1.72 -10.72 2.38
C GLN A 182 -1.15 -11.52 1.19
N ASP A 183 -1.74 -11.39 0.00
CA ASP A 183 -1.26 -12.09 -1.18
C ASP A 183 -0.10 -11.34 -1.85
N MET A 184 1.10 -11.90 -1.68
CA MET A 184 2.30 -11.41 -2.35
C MET A 184 2.33 -11.83 -3.81
N LEU A 185 2.59 -10.86 -4.69
CA LEU A 185 2.99 -11.14 -6.06
C LEU A 185 4.34 -11.87 -6.06
N LYS A 186 4.40 -12.97 -6.80
CA LYS A 186 5.61 -13.76 -7.05
C LYS A 186 6.27 -13.29 -8.34
N SER A 187 7.52 -13.68 -8.55
CA SER A 187 8.25 -13.45 -9.80
C SER A 187 7.49 -13.93 -11.03
N ALA A 188 6.86 -15.10 -10.95
CA ALA A 188 6.04 -15.66 -12.02
C ALA A 188 4.87 -14.75 -12.43
N ASP A 189 4.30 -14.00 -11.47
CA ASP A 189 3.19 -13.08 -11.73
C ASP A 189 3.66 -11.87 -12.55
N LEU A 190 4.92 -11.43 -12.41
CA LEU A 190 5.47 -10.34 -13.22
C LEU A 190 5.58 -10.73 -14.70
N LEU A 191 5.95 -11.97 -14.98
CA LEU A 191 6.00 -12.50 -16.35
C LEU A 191 4.58 -12.69 -16.90
N ALA A 192 3.67 -13.27 -16.12
CA ALA A 192 2.29 -13.51 -16.52
C ALA A 192 1.53 -12.20 -16.84
N THR A 193 1.76 -11.15 -16.04
CA THR A 193 1.18 -9.82 -16.24
C THR A 193 1.89 -8.98 -17.30
N ARG A 194 2.97 -9.51 -17.91
CA ARG A 194 3.86 -8.79 -18.83
C ARG A 194 4.38 -7.48 -18.22
N ALA A 195 4.63 -7.48 -16.91
CA ALA A 195 5.29 -6.38 -16.21
C ALA A 195 6.79 -6.33 -16.56
N ILE A 196 7.37 -7.51 -16.84
CA ILE A 196 8.70 -7.74 -17.39
C ILE A 196 8.63 -8.90 -18.40
N ASP A 197 9.66 -9.07 -19.21
CA ASP A 197 9.89 -10.29 -19.99
C ASP A 197 10.94 -11.20 -19.34
N GLN A 198 11.22 -12.34 -19.97
CA GLN A 198 12.20 -13.31 -19.47
C GLN A 198 13.61 -12.72 -19.42
N HIS A 199 14.00 -11.90 -20.39
CA HIS A 199 15.34 -11.33 -20.45
C HIS A 199 15.59 -10.33 -19.31
N ILE A 200 14.60 -9.49 -19.00
CA ILE A 200 14.63 -8.60 -17.84
C ILE A 200 14.65 -9.43 -16.55
N PHE A 201 13.81 -10.47 -16.43
CA PHE A 201 13.80 -11.34 -15.26
C PHE A 201 15.19 -11.95 -15.00
N ASP A 202 15.81 -12.57 -16.01
CA ASP A 202 17.13 -13.19 -15.88
C ASP A 202 18.22 -12.14 -15.52
N PHE A 203 18.09 -10.92 -16.04
CA PHE A 203 18.98 -9.82 -15.69
C PHE A 203 18.83 -9.42 -14.23
N LEU A 204 17.59 -9.26 -13.74
CA LEU A 204 17.31 -8.86 -12.36
C LEU A 204 17.81 -9.91 -11.37
N GLU A 205 17.59 -11.19 -11.65
CA GLU A 205 18.09 -12.29 -10.82
C GLU A 205 19.62 -12.25 -10.72
N ARG A 206 20.32 -12.07 -11.85
CA ARG A 206 21.78 -11.92 -11.86
C ARG A 206 22.25 -10.68 -11.11
N ALA A 207 21.60 -9.52 -11.31
CA ALA A 207 21.97 -8.28 -10.65
C ALA A 207 21.84 -8.40 -9.11
N VAL A 208 20.73 -9.00 -8.64
CA VAL A 208 20.54 -9.29 -7.22
C VAL A 208 21.59 -10.27 -6.71
N GLY A 209 21.82 -11.38 -7.41
CA GLY A 209 22.79 -12.41 -7.04
C GLY A 209 24.24 -11.89 -6.95
N ARG A 210 24.58 -10.89 -7.77
CA ARG A 210 25.90 -10.24 -7.79
C ARG A 210 26.01 -9.00 -6.90
N ARG A 211 25.03 -8.78 -6.02
CA ARG A 211 25.02 -7.66 -5.06
C ARG A 211 25.16 -6.30 -5.76
N CYS A 212 24.47 -6.12 -6.87
CA CYS A 212 24.29 -4.79 -7.45
C CYS A 212 23.40 -3.94 -6.52
N ASN A 213 23.79 -2.69 -6.30
CA ASN A 213 22.96 -1.70 -5.64
C ASN A 213 21.89 -1.22 -6.62
N ILE A 214 20.62 -1.45 -6.29
CA ILE A 214 19.48 -1.25 -7.19
C ILE A 214 18.55 -0.17 -6.64
N LEU A 215 18.23 0.82 -7.48
CA LEU A 215 17.23 1.83 -7.20
C LEU A 215 15.98 1.59 -8.05
N VAL A 216 14.84 1.34 -7.43
CA VAL A 216 13.55 1.22 -8.13
C VAL A 216 12.84 2.57 -8.15
N SER A 217 12.60 3.11 -9.34
CA SER A 217 12.01 4.42 -9.53
C SER A 217 10.63 4.33 -10.20
N GLY A 218 9.73 5.28 -9.91
CA GLY A 218 8.41 5.34 -10.53
C GLY A 218 7.44 6.34 -9.90
N GLY A 219 6.34 6.61 -10.60
CA GLY A 219 5.23 7.39 -10.05
C GLY A 219 4.46 6.66 -8.94
N THR A 220 3.55 7.36 -8.27
CA THR A 220 2.64 6.77 -7.28
C THR A 220 1.81 5.64 -7.89
N GLY A 221 1.66 4.53 -7.17
CA GLY A 221 0.87 3.40 -7.61
C GLY A 221 1.45 2.60 -8.79
N THR A 222 2.71 2.82 -9.18
CA THR A 222 3.38 2.04 -10.25
C THR A 222 3.90 0.68 -9.80
N GLY A 223 3.95 0.42 -8.48
CA GLY A 223 4.37 -0.89 -7.94
C GLY A 223 5.82 -0.96 -7.46
N LYS A 224 6.47 0.17 -7.12
CA LYS A 224 7.87 0.21 -6.65
C LYS A 224 8.15 -0.77 -5.49
N THR A 225 7.38 -0.65 -4.41
CA THR A 225 7.53 -1.51 -3.23
C THR A 225 7.26 -2.98 -3.57
N THR A 226 6.34 -3.25 -4.50
CA THR A 226 6.07 -4.61 -4.98
C THR A 226 7.27 -5.21 -5.70
N LEU A 227 7.87 -4.48 -6.65
CA LEU A 227 9.08 -4.95 -7.33
C LEU A 227 10.25 -5.10 -6.33
N LEU A 228 10.43 -4.13 -5.44
CA LEU A 228 11.46 -4.20 -4.39
C LEU A 228 11.28 -5.46 -3.52
N ASN A 229 10.04 -5.80 -3.14
CA ASN A 229 9.75 -7.01 -2.38
C ASN A 229 10.15 -8.28 -3.16
N ILE A 230 9.83 -8.34 -4.45
CA ILE A 230 10.16 -9.48 -5.32
C ILE A 230 11.69 -9.61 -5.49
N LEU A 231 12.40 -8.51 -5.76
CA LEU A 231 13.87 -8.51 -5.85
C LEU A 231 14.51 -8.97 -4.53
N SER A 232 13.93 -8.56 -3.40
CA SER A 232 14.40 -8.95 -2.07
C SER A 232 14.25 -10.45 -1.79
N GLN A 233 13.27 -11.13 -2.42
CA GLN A 233 13.10 -12.58 -2.34
C GLN A 233 14.12 -13.35 -3.18
N MET A 234 14.77 -12.70 -4.15
CA MET A 234 15.86 -13.29 -4.95
C MET A 234 17.21 -13.29 -4.21
N ILE A 235 17.27 -12.67 -3.03
CA ILE A 235 18.49 -12.62 -2.23
C ILE A 235 18.78 -13.99 -1.62
N ALA A 236 20.07 -14.39 -1.60
CA ALA A 236 20.47 -15.69 -1.10
C ALA A 236 20.13 -15.86 0.40
N PRO A 237 19.54 -16.99 0.83
CA PRO A 237 19.09 -17.22 2.22
C PRO A 237 20.14 -17.05 3.32
N ARG A 238 21.43 -17.08 2.96
CA ARG A 238 22.58 -16.92 3.85
C ARG A 238 22.92 -15.47 4.19
N GLU A 239 22.34 -14.50 3.48
CA GLU A 239 22.64 -13.08 3.65
C GLU A 239 21.80 -12.45 4.77
N ARG A 240 22.40 -11.65 5.64
CA ARG A 240 21.68 -10.91 6.68
C ARG A 240 21.07 -9.63 6.11
N LEU A 241 19.75 -9.53 6.11
CA LEU A 241 19.02 -8.37 5.60
C LEU A 241 18.56 -7.46 6.75
N VAL A 242 18.68 -6.15 6.57
CA VAL A 242 18.01 -5.15 7.41
C VAL A 242 17.09 -4.32 6.53
N THR A 243 15.78 -4.38 6.79
CA THR A 243 14.81 -3.50 6.13
C THR A 243 14.51 -2.29 7.00
N ILE A 244 14.34 -1.14 6.37
CA ILE A 244 13.97 0.12 7.03
C ILE A 244 12.83 0.73 6.22
N GLU A 245 11.70 0.98 6.85
CA GLU A 245 10.52 1.53 6.17
C GLU A 245 9.82 2.55 7.07
N ASP A 246 9.09 3.51 6.50
CA ASP A 246 8.22 4.36 7.31
C ASP A 246 7.05 3.57 7.89
N VAL A 247 6.52 2.66 7.08
CA VAL A 247 5.57 1.64 7.46
C VAL A 247 6.00 0.36 6.79
N ALA A 248 6.15 -0.73 7.54
CA ALA A 248 6.66 -1.98 7.00
C ALA A 248 5.67 -2.61 6.02
N GLU A 249 5.88 -2.37 4.72
CA GLU A 249 5.14 -2.91 3.59
C GLU A 249 5.86 -4.14 3.01
N LEU A 250 7.19 -4.23 3.14
CA LEU A 250 7.98 -5.38 2.65
C LEU A 250 7.66 -6.64 3.46
N GLN A 251 7.31 -7.69 2.74
CA GLN A 251 7.02 -9.03 3.25
C GLN A 251 8.12 -9.98 2.77
N LEU A 252 9.21 -10.04 3.54
CA LEU A 252 10.36 -10.87 3.22
C LEU A 252 10.21 -12.23 3.91
N HIS A 253 10.02 -13.29 3.12
CA HIS A 253 10.17 -14.68 3.58
C HIS A 253 11.65 -15.10 3.62
N HIS A 254 12.50 -14.21 4.11
CA HIS A 254 13.94 -14.44 4.21
C HIS A 254 14.26 -14.93 5.64
N PRO A 255 14.98 -16.05 5.81
CA PRO A 255 15.21 -16.63 7.14
C PRO A 255 16.02 -15.70 8.05
N HIS A 256 16.86 -14.85 7.46
CA HIS A 256 17.76 -13.96 8.17
C HIS A 256 17.44 -12.47 7.90
N VAL A 257 16.27 -11.99 8.33
CA VAL A 257 15.84 -10.58 8.18
C VAL A 257 15.60 -9.89 9.52
N VAL A 258 16.04 -8.64 9.63
CA VAL A 258 15.61 -7.71 10.69
C VAL A 258 14.79 -6.59 10.07
N ARG A 259 13.59 -6.34 10.59
CA ARG A 259 12.69 -5.32 10.09
C ARG A 259 12.66 -4.14 11.06
N LEU A 260 12.98 -2.96 10.56
CA LEU A 260 12.98 -1.71 11.31
C LEU A 260 11.94 -0.76 10.70
N GLU A 261 11.27 -0.01 11.56
CA GLU A 261 10.25 0.97 11.16
C GLU A 261 10.61 2.33 11.76
N THR A 262 10.44 3.40 10.98
CA THR A 262 10.55 4.76 11.52
C THR A 262 9.42 5.01 12.51
N ARG A 263 9.60 5.98 13.39
CA ARG A 263 8.56 6.35 14.36
C ARG A 263 8.33 7.85 14.28
N PRO A 264 7.12 8.31 13.93
CA PRO A 264 6.81 9.73 14.05
C PRO A 264 6.83 10.14 15.54
N PRO A 265 7.01 11.43 15.85
CA PRO A 265 6.88 11.90 17.23
C PRO A 265 5.50 11.56 17.82
N ASN A 266 5.44 11.45 19.14
CA ASN A 266 4.17 11.37 19.86
C ASN A 266 3.43 12.72 19.82
N ALA A 267 2.23 12.80 20.38
CA ALA A 267 1.42 14.03 20.42
C ALA A 267 2.13 15.21 21.13
N GLU A 268 3.14 14.92 21.96
CA GLU A 268 3.95 15.92 22.67
C GLU A 268 5.22 16.31 21.88
N GLY A 269 5.42 15.80 20.66
CA GLY A 269 6.59 16.08 19.82
C GLY A 269 7.83 15.24 20.15
N HIS A 270 7.73 14.25 21.03
CA HIS A 270 8.87 13.45 21.50
C HIS A 270 8.93 12.06 20.87
N GLY A 271 10.14 11.46 20.90
CA GLY A 271 10.33 10.05 20.55
C GLY A 271 10.31 9.75 19.05
N GLU A 272 10.50 10.76 18.20
CA GLU A 272 10.73 10.53 16.76
C GLU A 272 11.96 9.63 16.55
N ILE A 273 11.87 8.70 15.60
CA ILE A 273 12.99 7.87 15.11
C ILE A 273 12.99 7.97 13.59
N LYS A 274 13.99 8.64 13.03
CA LYS A 274 14.09 8.87 11.58
C LYS A 274 14.75 7.69 10.86
N ALA A 275 14.46 7.55 9.56
CA ALA A 275 15.13 6.57 8.70
C ALA A 275 16.66 6.71 8.74
N SER A 276 17.17 7.94 8.78
CA SER A 276 18.62 8.23 8.88
C SER A 276 19.26 7.63 10.14
N GLU A 277 18.56 7.66 11.28
CA GLU A 277 19.03 7.06 12.54
C GLU A 277 19.04 5.54 12.45
N LEU A 278 18.00 4.95 11.87
CA LEU A 278 17.89 3.52 11.65
C LEU A 278 18.97 3.01 10.69
N ILE A 279 19.29 3.73 9.62
CA ILE A 279 20.37 3.36 8.68
C ILE A 279 21.71 3.36 9.41
N ARG A 280 22.04 4.42 10.16
CA ARG A 280 23.27 4.47 10.95
C ARG A 280 23.36 3.36 11.98
N ASN A 281 22.24 3.02 12.62
CA ASN A 281 22.19 1.89 13.55
C ASN A 281 22.36 0.55 12.82
N ALA A 282 21.74 0.39 11.64
CA ALA A 282 21.83 -0.81 10.82
C ALA A 282 23.27 -1.15 10.45
N LEU A 283 24.13 -0.17 10.18
CA LEU A 283 25.56 -0.39 9.90
C LEU A 283 26.30 -1.12 11.05
N ARG A 284 25.78 -1.07 12.29
CA ARG A 284 26.35 -1.79 13.46
C ARG A 284 25.76 -3.18 13.65
N MET A 285 24.75 -3.55 12.87
CA MET A 285 24.04 -4.83 12.96
C MET A 285 24.63 -5.91 12.06
N ARG A 286 25.82 -5.65 11.47
CA ARG A 286 26.50 -6.51 10.49
C ARG A 286 25.56 -6.99 9.36
N PRO A 287 24.83 -6.09 8.67
CA PRO A 287 24.01 -6.50 7.53
C PRO A 287 24.91 -6.87 6.34
N ASP A 288 24.49 -7.88 5.58
CA ASP A 288 24.99 -8.07 4.21
C ASP A 288 24.35 -7.03 3.28
N ARG A 289 23.07 -6.71 3.48
CA ARG A 289 22.31 -5.75 2.66
C ARG A 289 21.39 -4.89 3.51
N ILE A 290 21.27 -3.62 3.15
CA ILE A 290 20.27 -2.70 3.71
C ILE A 290 19.23 -2.41 2.63
N ILE A 291 17.96 -2.60 2.97
CA ILE A 291 16.84 -2.36 2.07
C ILE A 291 16.00 -1.24 2.68
N LEU A 292 16.01 -0.07 2.04
CA LEU A 292 15.18 1.06 2.45
C LEU A 292 13.90 1.06 1.61
N GLY A 293 12.74 1.15 2.25
CA GLY A 293 11.45 1.14 1.54
C GLY A 293 11.33 2.26 0.52
N GLU A 294 11.71 3.49 0.89
CA GLU A 294 11.69 4.65 0.00
C GLU A 294 12.63 5.75 0.49
N ILE A 295 13.33 6.41 -0.44
CA ILE A 295 14.09 7.64 -0.19
C ILE A 295 13.15 8.83 -0.43
N ARG A 296 12.91 9.61 0.63
CA ARG A 296 12.02 10.78 0.65
C ARG A 296 12.72 12.07 1.04
N GLY A 297 13.85 11.99 1.73
CA GLY A 297 14.49 13.18 2.30
C GLY A 297 15.94 12.98 2.70
N THR A 298 16.26 13.49 3.89
CA THR A 298 17.64 13.68 4.39
C THR A 298 18.44 12.39 4.56
N GLU A 299 17.76 11.25 4.66
CA GLU A 299 18.37 9.92 4.77
C GLU A 299 19.13 9.51 3.52
N VAL A 300 18.91 10.19 2.38
CA VAL A 300 19.60 9.93 1.11
C VAL A 300 21.13 9.84 1.26
N LEU A 301 21.75 10.70 2.08
CA LEU A 301 23.19 10.65 2.30
C LEU A 301 23.64 9.43 3.10
N ASP A 302 22.85 9.02 4.09
CA ASP A 302 23.13 7.80 4.86
C ASP A 302 22.98 6.56 3.97
N VAL A 303 21.99 6.54 3.04
CA VAL A 303 21.82 5.48 2.04
C VAL A 303 23.02 5.41 1.09
N LEU A 304 23.39 6.53 0.49
CA LEU A 304 24.55 6.60 -0.42
C LEU A 304 25.85 6.19 0.30
N THR A 305 26.00 6.57 1.57
CA THR A 305 27.15 6.17 2.38
C THR A 305 27.12 4.66 2.63
N ALA A 306 25.98 4.08 3.01
CA ALA A 306 25.85 2.64 3.24
C ALA A 306 26.24 1.83 1.98
N MET A 307 25.71 2.23 0.82
CA MET A 307 26.00 1.63 -0.48
C MET A 307 27.49 1.70 -0.86
N ASN A 308 28.16 2.79 -0.50
CA ASN A 308 29.59 2.99 -0.76
C ASN A 308 30.51 2.32 0.27
N THR A 309 30.00 1.93 1.45
CA THR A 309 30.82 1.46 2.59
C THR A 309 30.63 -0.03 2.89
N GLY A 310 30.64 -0.86 1.84
CA GLY A 310 30.72 -2.32 1.97
C GLY A 310 29.38 -3.02 2.24
N HIS A 311 28.25 -2.32 2.11
CA HIS A 311 26.91 -2.91 2.14
C HIS A 311 26.35 -3.04 0.72
N ASP A 312 27.11 -3.75 -0.11
CA ASP A 312 26.74 -4.04 -1.50
C ASP A 312 25.41 -4.81 -1.59
N GLY A 313 24.70 -4.64 -2.70
CA GLY A 313 23.41 -5.29 -2.90
C GLY A 313 22.27 -4.61 -2.17
N SER A 314 22.51 -3.40 -1.64
CA SER A 314 21.48 -2.58 -1.01
C SER A 314 20.48 -2.09 -2.05
N MET A 315 19.22 -1.97 -1.64
CA MET A 315 18.15 -1.60 -2.55
C MET A 315 17.25 -0.55 -1.93
N SER A 316 16.70 0.33 -2.77
CA SER A 316 15.72 1.31 -2.31
C SER A 316 14.75 1.70 -3.41
N THR A 317 13.70 2.43 -3.05
CA THR A 317 12.81 3.08 -4.03
C THR A 317 12.90 4.60 -3.99
N VAL A 318 12.58 5.25 -5.10
CA VAL A 318 12.42 6.72 -5.16
C VAL A 318 11.30 7.11 -6.11
N HIS A 319 10.66 8.23 -5.86
CA HIS A 319 9.72 8.82 -6.82
C HIS A 319 10.45 9.64 -7.87
N ALA A 320 10.36 9.23 -9.14
CA ALA A 320 10.79 10.01 -10.29
C ALA A 320 10.04 9.61 -11.57
N ASN A 321 10.04 10.50 -12.55
CA ASN A 321 9.31 10.31 -13.81
C ASN A 321 10.09 9.48 -14.84
N THR A 322 11.42 9.47 -14.74
CA THR A 322 12.34 8.70 -15.59
C THR A 322 13.51 8.15 -14.76
N ALA A 323 14.25 7.18 -15.29
CA ALA A 323 15.42 6.64 -14.62
C ALA A 323 16.52 7.71 -14.44
N GLN A 324 16.66 8.63 -15.39
CA GLN A 324 17.60 9.75 -15.30
C GLN A 324 17.13 10.79 -14.27
N ASP A 325 15.84 11.10 -14.22
CA ASP A 325 15.28 11.99 -13.19
C ASP A 325 15.47 11.40 -11.78
N ALA A 326 15.53 10.07 -11.63
CA ALA A 326 15.81 9.45 -10.34
C ALA A 326 17.19 9.86 -9.81
N LEU A 327 18.20 9.94 -10.67
CA LEU A 327 19.55 10.40 -10.28
C LEU A 327 19.54 11.88 -9.87
N LEU A 328 18.89 12.73 -10.66
CA LEU A 328 18.72 14.15 -10.34
C LEU A 328 17.90 14.36 -9.06
N ARG A 329 16.93 13.48 -8.79
CA ARG A 329 16.12 13.51 -7.57
C ARG A 329 16.98 13.25 -6.35
N LEU A 330 17.93 12.32 -6.41
CA LEU A 330 18.88 12.10 -5.32
C LEU A 330 19.72 13.36 -5.05
N GLU A 331 20.20 14.04 -6.10
CA GLU A 331 20.91 15.32 -5.94
C GLU A 331 20.04 16.37 -5.23
N THR A 332 18.78 16.49 -5.66
CA THR A 332 17.81 17.42 -5.07
C THR A 332 17.55 17.13 -3.59
N LEU A 333 17.36 15.85 -3.23
CA LEU A 333 17.11 15.44 -1.84
C LEU A 333 18.29 15.75 -0.92
N VAL A 334 19.52 15.64 -1.43
CA VAL A 334 20.73 16.05 -0.70
C VAL A 334 20.74 17.55 -0.48
N GLY A 335 20.38 18.35 -1.49
CA GLY A 335 20.25 19.80 -1.35
C GLY A 335 19.27 20.23 -0.26
N LEU A 336 18.17 19.47 -0.09
CA LEU A 336 17.18 19.70 0.97
C LEU A 336 17.68 19.33 2.37
N SER A 337 18.76 18.56 2.49
CA SER A 337 19.33 18.18 3.80
C SER A 337 20.13 19.30 4.47
N GLY A 338 20.28 20.46 3.81
CA GLY A 338 21.07 21.60 4.29
C GLY A 338 22.58 21.38 4.32
N ARG A 339 23.08 20.23 3.84
CA ARG A 339 24.52 19.95 3.75
C ARG A 339 25.05 20.47 2.42
N GLN A 340 26.15 21.23 2.48
CA GLN A 340 26.83 21.71 1.28
C GLN A 340 27.85 20.67 0.82
N ILE A 341 27.54 19.99 -0.28
CA ILE A 341 28.45 19.09 -0.98
C ILE A 341 28.60 19.64 -2.39
N ALA A 342 29.84 19.76 -2.88
CA ALA A 342 30.07 20.18 -4.26
C ALA A 342 29.37 19.21 -5.22
N GLU A 343 28.64 19.73 -6.21
CA GLU A 343 27.81 18.92 -7.13
C GLU A 343 28.60 17.78 -7.77
N LYS A 344 29.83 18.06 -8.20
CA LYS A 344 30.73 17.06 -8.78
C LYS A 344 31.00 15.88 -7.83
N THR A 345 31.30 16.17 -6.56
CA THR A 345 31.51 15.15 -5.54
C THR A 345 30.24 14.35 -5.30
N LEU A 346 29.08 15.01 -5.25
CA LEU A 346 27.80 14.35 -5.06
C LEU A 346 27.47 13.40 -6.22
N ARG A 347 27.68 13.85 -7.46
CA ARG A 347 27.49 13.04 -8.66
C ARG A 347 28.37 11.80 -8.65
N GLN A 348 29.64 11.97 -8.26
CA GLN A 348 30.57 10.85 -8.08
C GLN A 348 30.12 9.88 -6.99
N MET A 349 29.62 10.39 -5.85
CA MET A 349 29.08 9.54 -4.77
C MET A 349 27.85 8.74 -5.22
N ILE A 350 26.94 9.36 -5.98
CA ILE A 350 25.75 8.68 -6.53
C ILE A 350 26.16 7.60 -7.52
N CYS A 351 27.09 7.91 -8.44
CA CYS A 351 27.61 6.92 -9.40
C CYS A 351 28.37 5.77 -8.76
N ALA A 352 29.12 6.02 -7.69
CA ALA A 352 29.81 4.96 -6.96
C ALA A 352 28.82 4.08 -6.16
N ALA A 353 27.72 4.66 -5.69
CA ALA A 353 26.74 3.97 -4.88
C ALA A 353 25.78 3.08 -5.70
N LEU A 354 25.39 3.49 -6.90
CA LEU A 354 24.34 2.82 -7.67
C LEU A 354 24.90 2.07 -8.88
N ASP A 355 24.44 0.83 -9.05
CA ASP A 355 24.75 0.02 -10.23
C ASP A 355 23.62 0.11 -11.28
N VAL A 356 22.36 0.02 -10.82
CA VAL A 356 21.17 -0.06 -11.70
C VAL A 356 20.01 0.79 -11.18
N VAL A 357 19.34 1.51 -12.08
CA VAL A 357 18.03 2.11 -11.86
C VAL A 357 16.97 1.37 -12.69
N ILE A 358 15.91 0.92 -12.04
CA ILE A 358 14.76 0.27 -12.69
C ILE A 358 13.58 1.23 -12.65
N GLN A 359 13.16 1.74 -13.80
CA GLN A 359 12.00 2.64 -13.90
C GLN A 359 10.73 1.84 -14.15
N LEU A 360 9.72 2.07 -13.32
CA LEU A 360 8.36 1.55 -13.46
C LEU A 360 7.41 2.60 -14.03
N THR A 361 6.40 2.12 -14.75
CA THR A 361 5.33 2.94 -15.29
C THR A 361 3.98 2.23 -15.18
N ARG A 362 2.89 3.01 -15.19
CA ARG A 362 1.52 2.51 -15.34
C ARG A 362 1.01 2.93 -16.71
N LEU A 363 0.63 1.97 -17.53
CA LEU A 363 0.10 2.19 -18.87
C LEU A 363 -1.37 2.62 -18.80
N PRO A 364 -1.93 3.19 -19.89
CA PRO A 364 -3.33 3.64 -19.92
C PRO A 364 -4.36 2.53 -19.67
N ASP A 365 -4.02 1.28 -20.00
CA ASP A 365 -4.83 0.08 -19.72
C ASP A 365 -4.78 -0.35 -18.24
N GLY A 366 -4.01 0.35 -17.40
CA GLY A 366 -3.82 0.07 -15.99
C GLY A 366 -2.67 -0.90 -15.69
N ARG A 367 -2.06 -1.53 -16.70
CA ARG A 367 -0.93 -2.46 -16.54
C ARG A 367 0.28 -1.73 -15.97
N ARG A 368 0.94 -2.36 -15.00
CA ARG A 368 2.17 -1.87 -14.38
C ARG A 368 3.34 -2.65 -14.96
N CYS A 369 4.36 -1.98 -15.46
CA CYS A 369 5.51 -2.63 -16.09
C CYS A 369 6.81 -1.81 -15.92
N VAL A 370 7.94 -2.46 -16.17
CA VAL A 370 9.24 -1.79 -16.30
C VAL A 370 9.23 -0.99 -17.61
N SER A 371 9.50 0.31 -17.55
CA SER A 371 9.68 1.11 -18.77
C SER A 371 11.13 1.20 -19.21
N GLU A 372 12.06 1.13 -18.27
CA GLU A 372 13.48 1.27 -18.54
C GLU A 372 14.32 0.58 -17.45
N VAL A 373 15.40 -0.07 -17.86
CA VAL A 373 16.47 -0.54 -16.96
C VAL A 373 17.75 0.18 -17.37
N LEU A 374 18.22 1.06 -16.51
CA LEU A 374 19.36 1.95 -16.75
C LEU A 374 20.54 1.50 -15.88
N GLU A 375 21.67 1.21 -16.51
CA GLU A 375 22.94 1.00 -15.81
C GLU A 375 23.63 2.36 -15.59
N VAL A 376 24.15 2.57 -14.38
CA VAL A 376 24.92 3.76 -14.02
C VAL A 376 26.40 3.45 -14.19
N VAL A 377 27.09 4.15 -15.09
CA VAL A 377 28.46 3.81 -15.50
C VAL A 377 29.50 4.73 -14.86
N GLY A 378 29.20 6.03 -14.75
CA GLY A 378 30.11 6.99 -14.14
C GLY A 378 29.73 8.44 -14.44
N VAL A 379 30.71 9.34 -14.32
CA VAL A 379 30.53 10.78 -14.58
C VAL A 379 31.59 11.24 -15.56
N ARG A 380 31.20 11.98 -16.61
CA ARG A 380 32.11 12.65 -17.56
C ARG A 380 31.62 14.06 -17.81
N GLU A 381 32.53 15.03 -17.75
CA GLU A 381 32.21 16.45 -17.96
C GLU A 381 31.00 16.90 -17.11
N ASP A 382 30.96 16.44 -15.87
CA ASP A 382 29.88 16.70 -14.91
C ASP A 382 28.49 16.20 -15.35
N VAL A 383 28.41 15.24 -16.28
CA VAL A 383 27.18 14.57 -16.68
C VAL A 383 27.24 13.07 -16.33
N TYR A 384 26.11 12.52 -15.90
CA TYR A 384 25.97 11.07 -15.71
C TYR A 384 26.15 10.33 -17.03
N VAL A 385 27.11 9.41 -17.05
CA VAL A 385 27.25 8.40 -18.10
C VAL A 385 26.42 7.20 -17.69
N THR A 386 25.43 6.87 -18.51
CA THR A 386 24.50 5.77 -18.27
C THR A 386 24.37 4.91 -19.52
N ASN A 387 23.90 3.68 -19.34
CA ASN A 387 23.71 2.72 -20.41
C ASN A 387 22.31 2.09 -20.28
N THR A 388 21.41 2.38 -21.21
CA THR A 388 20.06 1.78 -21.19
C THR A 388 20.17 0.33 -21.64
N LEU A 389 19.89 -0.61 -20.75
CA LEU A 389 19.97 -2.05 -21.04
C LEU A 389 18.67 -2.56 -21.65
N PHE A 390 17.55 -2.12 -21.09
CA PHE A 390 16.21 -2.49 -21.53
C PHE A 390 15.30 -1.27 -21.59
N ARG A 391 14.40 -1.23 -22.58
CA ARG A 391 13.39 -0.17 -22.72
C ARG A 391 12.08 -0.74 -23.24
N LEU A 392 10.97 -0.22 -22.75
CA LEU A 392 9.64 -0.52 -23.29
C LEU A 392 9.39 0.32 -24.54
N ASP A 393 9.16 -0.35 -25.68
CA ASP A 393 8.73 0.31 -26.92
C ASP A 393 7.24 0.58 -26.91
N ARG A 394 6.88 1.81 -26.51
CA ARG A 394 5.48 2.29 -26.53
C ARG A 394 4.92 2.49 -27.94
N ARG A 395 5.75 2.56 -28.98
CA ARG A 395 5.32 2.78 -30.36
C ARG A 395 5.12 1.45 -31.10
N GLY A 396 5.92 0.44 -30.78
CA GLY A 396 5.87 -0.91 -31.35
C GLY A 396 4.98 -1.91 -30.63
N GLY A 397 4.00 -1.46 -29.83
CA GLY A 397 3.02 -2.34 -29.17
C GLY A 397 3.42 -2.82 -27.77
N ASP A 398 4.14 -1.99 -27.01
CA ASP A 398 4.56 -2.24 -25.63
C ASP A 398 5.41 -3.53 -25.46
N VAL A 399 6.36 -3.71 -26.38
CA VAL A 399 7.36 -4.80 -26.36
C VAL A 399 8.64 -4.31 -25.69
N PHE A 400 9.32 -5.19 -24.95
CA PHE A 400 10.61 -4.87 -24.34
C PHE A 400 11.73 -5.01 -25.37
N LEU A 401 12.50 -3.94 -25.55
CA LEU A 401 13.71 -3.89 -26.37
C LEU A 401 14.93 -4.05 -25.49
N ARG A 402 15.89 -4.86 -25.95
CA ARG A 402 17.25 -4.91 -25.39
C ARG A 402 18.13 -3.93 -26.15
N GLU A 403 18.28 -2.73 -25.63
CA GLU A 403 18.98 -1.60 -26.26
C GLU A 403 20.50 -1.82 -26.25
N ALA A 404 21.04 -2.37 -25.16
CA ALA A 404 22.46 -2.71 -25.05
C ALA A 404 22.65 -4.21 -24.76
N PRO A 405 23.48 -4.92 -25.55
CA PRO A 405 23.70 -6.35 -25.33
C PRO A 405 24.55 -6.62 -24.07
N ASN A 406 25.48 -5.73 -23.72
CA ASN A 406 26.46 -5.98 -22.66
C ASN A 406 26.48 -4.84 -21.64
N PRO A 407 26.33 -5.15 -20.34
CA PRO A 407 26.58 -4.18 -19.27
C PRO A 407 28.05 -3.76 -19.21
N ALA A 408 28.30 -2.49 -18.88
CA ALA A 408 29.64 -1.92 -18.76
C ALA A 408 30.25 -2.10 -17.37
N GLY A 409 29.44 -2.15 -16.31
CA GLY A 409 29.83 -2.20 -14.91
C GLY A 409 30.44 -3.53 -14.50
N SER A 410 31.45 -3.49 -13.64
CA SER A 410 32.23 -4.67 -13.22
C SER A 410 31.36 -5.77 -12.60
N LYS A 411 30.38 -5.41 -11.76
CA LYS A 411 29.43 -6.36 -11.18
C LYS A 411 28.51 -6.99 -12.22
N LEU A 412 28.21 -6.31 -13.31
CA LEU A 412 27.23 -6.76 -14.33
C LEU A 412 27.87 -7.47 -15.52
N ARG A 413 29.19 -7.31 -15.75
CA ARG A 413 29.90 -8.01 -16.83
C ARG A 413 29.83 -9.53 -16.65
N HIS A 414 29.58 -10.26 -17.73
CA HIS A 414 29.84 -11.70 -17.72
C HIS A 414 31.34 -11.91 -17.48
N GLU A 415 31.73 -12.34 -16.28
CA GLU A 415 32.93 -13.17 -16.18
C GLU A 415 32.68 -14.34 -17.12
N GLY A 416 33.49 -14.44 -18.17
CA GLY A 416 33.46 -15.57 -19.07
C GLY A 416 33.44 -16.84 -18.24
N VAL A 417 32.60 -17.78 -18.66
CA VAL A 417 32.74 -19.18 -18.28
C VAL A 417 34.23 -19.53 -18.38
N PRO A 418 34.85 -20.12 -17.33
CA PRO A 418 36.24 -20.54 -17.40
C PRO A 418 36.52 -21.46 -18.59
#